data_AF-A0A1E1WQZ0-F1
#
_entry.id   AF-A0A1E1WQZ0-F1
#
_cell.length_a   1.000
_cell.length_b   1.000
_cell.length_c   1.000
_cell.angle_alpha   90.00
_cell.angle_beta   90.00
_cell.angle_gamma   90.00
#
_symmetry.space_group_name_H-M   'P 1'
#
loop_
_entity.id
_entity.type
_entity.pdbx_description
1 polymer ?
#
loop_
_entity_poly.entity_id
_entity_poly.type
_entity_poly.pdbx_seq_one_letter_code
_entity_poly.pdbx_strand_id
1 'polypeptide(L)'
;LAAMHSGPPGLAAPLANRSRDGTVELQILCQPETQHRARYQTEGSRGAVKDNSGNGFPVVKLVGYDKPAVLQVFIGTDTGRVAPHMFYQACRVSGKNSTPCKERKDDGTVVIEIDLEPAKNWQVTCDCVGILKERNVDVEHRFGETLTAGGAHVSRGKKKSTRCRMVFRTDIVNADGQPETLQVCSTQIICTQPPGVPEVCRKSLISSPATGGLELYLLGKNFLKETRVVFC
;
A
#
# COMPACT_ATOMS: atom_id res chain seq x y z
N LEU A 1 9.23 0.46 42.52
CA LEU A 1 9.78 0.35 41.16
C LEU A 1 8.64 -0.07 40.24
N ALA A 2 8.01 0.88 39.56
CA ALA A 2 6.90 0.59 38.67
C ALA A 2 7.43 -0.18 37.46
N ALA A 3 6.97 -1.42 37.27
CA ALA A 3 7.20 -2.16 36.05
C ALA A 3 6.59 -1.35 34.89
N MET A 4 7.46 -0.75 34.06
CA MET A 4 7.05 -0.18 32.79
C MET A 4 6.52 -1.35 31.96
N HIS A 5 5.20 -1.53 31.92
CA HIS A 5 4.56 -2.37 30.93
C HIS A 5 4.82 -1.72 29.58
N SER A 6 5.90 -2.11 28.91
CA SER A 6 6.18 -1.69 27.54
C SER A 6 5.16 -2.39 26.65
N GLY A 7 4.07 -1.69 26.35
CA GLY A 7 3.14 -2.10 25.30
C GLY A 7 3.86 -2.24 23.95
N PRO A 8 3.23 -2.88 22.96
CA PRO A 8 3.82 -3.06 21.63
C PRO A 8 4.22 -1.71 21.03
N PRO A 9 5.32 -1.64 20.24
CA PRO A 9 5.76 -0.39 19.63
C PRO A 9 4.69 0.20 18.72
N GLY A 10 4.39 1.50 18.87
CA GLY A 10 3.40 2.17 18.02
C GLY A 10 3.72 2.09 16.51
N LEU A 11 2.72 2.32 15.66
CA LEU A 11 2.84 2.20 14.19
C LEU A 11 3.85 3.16 13.54
N ALA A 12 4.30 4.20 14.25
CA ALA A 12 5.35 5.12 13.80
C ALA A 12 6.75 4.83 14.40
N ALA A 13 6.90 3.76 15.18
CA ALA A 13 8.17 3.36 15.76
C ALA A 13 9.22 3.06 14.67
N PRO A 14 10.47 3.53 14.83
CA PRO A 14 11.56 3.17 13.94
C PRO A 14 12.01 1.75 14.27
N LEU A 15 11.66 0.80 13.41
CA LEU A 15 11.95 -0.62 13.58
C LEU A 15 12.81 -1.13 12.42
N ALA A 16 13.72 -2.05 12.71
CA ALA A 16 14.56 -2.71 11.72
C ALA A 16 13.88 -3.98 11.19
N ASN A 17 14.31 -4.46 10.02
CA ASN A 17 13.79 -5.70 9.46
C ASN A 17 14.50 -6.95 10.01
N ARG A 18 15.59 -6.78 10.76
CA ARG A 18 16.41 -7.85 11.34
C ARG A 18 16.50 -7.69 12.86
N SER A 19 16.51 -8.80 13.57
CA SER A 19 16.66 -8.84 15.02
C SER A 19 17.99 -8.26 15.49
N ARG A 20 18.06 -7.82 16.75
CA ARG A 20 19.29 -7.24 17.34
C ARG A 20 20.50 -8.15 17.27
N ASP A 21 20.29 -9.46 17.42
CA ASP A 21 21.33 -10.49 17.32
C ASP A 21 21.62 -10.93 15.88
N GLY A 22 20.86 -10.43 14.91
CA GLY A 22 21.04 -10.71 13.49
C GLY A 22 20.52 -12.06 13.01
N THR A 23 19.92 -12.87 13.87
CA THR A 23 19.54 -14.26 13.56
C THR A 23 18.20 -14.39 12.85
N VAL A 24 17.30 -13.43 13.06
CA VAL A 24 15.94 -13.42 12.49
C VAL A 24 15.76 -12.22 11.57
N GLU A 25 15.17 -12.41 10.40
CA GLU A 25 14.92 -11.34 9.44
C GLU A 25 13.55 -11.44 8.77
N LEU A 26 12.81 -10.33 8.73
CA LEU A 26 11.60 -10.15 7.95
C LEU A 26 11.96 -9.59 6.56
N GLN A 27 11.68 -10.36 5.52
CA GLN A 27 12.08 -10.05 4.15
C GLN A 27 10.88 -10.03 3.21
N ILE A 28 10.89 -9.10 2.25
CA ILE A 28 9.94 -9.08 1.13
C ILE A 28 10.57 -9.86 -0.02
N LEU A 29 10.02 -11.02 -0.34
CA LEU A 29 10.48 -11.87 -1.44
C LEU A 29 9.93 -11.39 -2.79
N CYS A 30 8.67 -10.97 -2.82
CA CYS A 30 8.04 -10.38 -4.01
C CYS A 30 7.48 -9.00 -3.65
N GLN A 31 7.99 -7.96 -4.32
CA GLN A 31 7.53 -6.58 -4.14
C GLN A 31 6.16 -6.35 -4.78
N PRO A 32 5.32 -5.46 -4.22
CA PRO A 32 4.06 -5.06 -4.84
C PRO A 32 4.29 -4.29 -6.14
N GLU A 33 3.26 -4.30 -6.98
CA GLU A 33 3.18 -3.50 -8.19
C GLU A 33 3.43 -2.01 -7.91
N THR A 34 4.06 -1.32 -8.85
CA THR A 34 4.37 0.10 -8.71
C THR A 34 3.13 1.02 -8.75
N GLN A 35 1.99 0.51 -9.23
CA GLN A 35 0.73 1.24 -9.31
C GLN A 35 -0.45 0.32 -9.01
N HIS A 36 -1.25 0.68 -8.00
CA HIS A 36 -2.46 -0.03 -7.61
C HIS A 36 -3.58 1.00 -7.40
N ARG A 37 -4.68 0.94 -8.17
CA ARG A 37 -5.77 1.90 -7.98
C ARG A 37 -6.51 1.61 -6.66
N ALA A 38 -6.28 2.44 -5.65
CA ALA A 38 -7.06 2.39 -4.41
C ALA A 38 -8.53 2.72 -4.69
N ARG A 39 -9.43 2.08 -3.95
CA ARG A 39 -10.90 2.25 -4.08
C ARG A 39 -11.47 2.88 -2.83
N TYR A 40 -12.53 3.68 -2.96
CA TYR A 40 -13.34 4.16 -1.85
C TYR A 40 -14.18 3.02 -1.26
N GLN A 41 -14.68 3.22 -0.04
CA GLN A 41 -15.53 2.24 0.64
C GLN A 41 -16.77 1.84 -0.20
N THR A 42 -17.30 2.77 -1.00
CA THR A 42 -18.52 2.63 -1.80
C THR A 42 -18.31 1.96 -3.17
N GLU A 43 -17.07 1.76 -3.62
CA GLU A 43 -16.76 1.30 -4.99
C GLU A 43 -16.81 -0.23 -5.20
N GLY A 44 -17.32 -1.00 -4.23
CA GLY A 44 -17.43 -2.47 -4.35
C GLY A 44 -16.09 -3.19 -4.14
N SER A 45 -15.79 -4.20 -4.99
CA SER A 45 -14.58 -5.03 -4.84
C SER A 45 -13.30 -4.19 -4.96
N ARG A 46 -12.43 -4.31 -3.97
CA ARG A 46 -11.21 -3.48 -3.84
C ARG A 46 -10.01 -4.09 -4.55
N GLY A 47 -10.03 -5.40 -4.79
CA GLY A 47 -8.92 -6.16 -5.35
C GLY A 47 -7.72 -6.21 -4.39
N ALA A 48 -7.01 -7.34 -4.35
CA ALA A 48 -5.75 -7.40 -3.63
C ALA A 48 -4.64 -6.76 -4.46
N VAL A 49 -3.64 -6.20 -3.78
CA VAL A 49 -2.44 -5.63 -4.41
C VAL A 49 -1.67 -6.75 -5.12
N LYS A 50 -1.29 -6.54 -6.38
CA LYS A 50 -0.50 -7.50 -7.16
C LYS A 50 0.99 -7.32 -6.91
N ASP A 51 1.79 -8.31 -7.29
CA ASP A 51 3.24 -8.13 -7.37
C ASP A 51 3.65 -7.37 -8.64
N ASN A 52 4.94 -7.04 -8.75
CA ASN A 52 5.50 -6.37 -9.94
C ASN A 52 5.31 -7.13 -11.26
N SER A 53 5.04 -8.44 -11.23
CA SER A 53 4.76 -9.20 -12.45
C SER A 53 3.31 -9.05 -12.92
N GLY A 54 2.42 -8.60 -12.03
CA GLY A 54 0.97 -8.55 -12.24
C GLY A 54 0.28 -9.92 -12.16
N ASN A 55 1.04 -11.02 -12.14
CA ASN A 55 0.52 -12.38 -12.16
C ASN A 55 0.41 -13.01 -10.76
N GLY A 56 1.10 -12.44 -9.77
CA GLY A 56 1.10 -12.91 -8.39
C GLY A 56 0.65 -11.85 -7.40
N PHE A 57 1.11 -11.98 -6.17
CA PHE A 57 0.85 -11.08 -5.06
C PHE A 57 2.15 -10.84 -4.29
N PRO A 58 2.26 -9.76 -3.51
CA PRO A 58 3.41 -9.55 -2.64
C PRO A 58 3.62 -10.74 -1.72
N VAL A 59 4.88 -11.10 -1.49
CA VAL A 59 5.24 -12.24 -0.65
C VAL A 59 6.26 -11.82 0.40
N VAL A 60 5.98 -12.15 1.65
CA VAL A 60 6.82 -11.82 2.80
C VAL A 60 7.22 -13.10 3.51
N LYS A 61 8.45 -13.15 4.00
CA LYS A 61 9.00 -14.30 4.72
C LYS A 61 9.70 -13.86 5.99
N LEU A 62 9.46 -14.58 7.08
CA LEU A 62 10.25 -14.50 8.30
C LEU A 62 11.32 -15.60 8.26
N VAL A 63 12.58 -15.21 8.20
CA VAL A 63 13.74 -16.09 8.08
C VAL A 63 14.41 -16.24 9.44
N GLY A 64 14.85 -17.47 9.78
CA GLY A 64 15.59 -17.73 11.01
C GLY A 64 14.72 -17.85 12.27
N TYR A 65 13.40 -17.94 12.12
CA TYR A 65 12.45 -18.08 13.23
C TYR A 65 11.73 -19.43 13.18
N ASP A 66 11.45 -20.00 14.35
CA ASP A 66 10.90 -21.36 14.50
C ASP A 66 9.63 -21.44 15.37
N LYS A 67 9.15 -20.31 15.90
CA LYS A 67 7.92 -20.22 16.71
C LYS A 67 6.75 -19.67 15.89
N PRO A 68 5.50 -19.82 16.35
CA PRO A 68 4.36 -19.13 15.76
C PRO A 68 4.56 -17.61 15.76
N ALA A 69 4.17 -16.96 14.67
CA ALA A 69 4.21 -15.51 14.54
C ALA A 69 3.00 -15.01 13.74
N VAL A 70 2.71 -13.72 13.84
CA VAL A 70 1.66 -13.05 13.07
C VAL A 70 2.29 -11.96 12.23
N LEU A 71 2.05 -11.97 10.93
CA LEU A 71 2.36 -10.89 10.02
C LEU A 71 1.27 -9.82 10.13
N GLN A 72 1.67 -8.61 10.49
CA GLN A 72 0.83 -7.42 10.51
C GLN A 72 1.11 -6.58 9.26
N VAL A 73 0.06 -6.15 8.56
CA VAL A 73 0.15 -5.35 7.33
C VAL A 73 -0.68 -4.08 7.47
N PHE A 74 -0.06 -2.92 7.26
CA PHE A 74 -0.77 -1.64 7.18
C PHE A 74 -0.22 -0.77 6.05
N ILE A 75 -0.93 0.30 5.70
CA ILE A 75 -0.52 1.23 4.66
C ILE A 75 0.17 2.44 5.29
N GLY A 76 1.44 2.64 4.95
CA GLY A 76 2.29 3.68 5.49
C GLY A 76 2.63 4.80 4.50
N THR A 77 3.30 5.82 5.02
CA THR A 77 3.91 6.94 4.25
C THR A 77 4.73 6.43 3.07
N ASP A 78 4.76 7.18 1.97
CA ASP A 78 5.49 6.85 0.74
C ASP A 78 7.02 6.97 0.86
N THR A 79 7.50 7.88 1.70
CA THR A 79 8.91 8.24 1.83
C THR A 79 9.29 8.47 3.28
N GLY A 80 10.59 8.37 3.57
CA GLY A 80 11.15 8.69 4.88
C GLY A 80 10.63 7.79 5.99
N ARG A 81 10.43 8.38 7.17
CA ARG A 81 10.00 7.68 8.38
C ARG A 81 8.64 7.03 8.18
N VAL A 82 8.54 5.79 8.61
CA VAL A 82 7.29 5.03 8.59
C VAL A 82 6.30 5.64 9.58
N ALA A 83 5.11 5.93 9.08
CA ALA A 83 3.92 6.27 9.86
C ALA A 83 2.68 5.83 9.08
N PRO A 84 1.53 5.61 9.72
CA PRO A 84 0.28 5.34 9.01
C PRO A 84 -0.03 6.41 7.95
N HIS A 85 -0.44 5.98 6.76
CA HIS A 85 -0.79 6.91 5.70
C HIS A 85 -2.10 7.63 6.02
N MET A 86 -2.15 8.95 5.89
CA MET A 86 -3.35 9.71 6.26
C MET A 86 -4.57 9.35 5.42
N PHE A 87 -4.38 9.16 4.12
CA PHE A 87 -5.48 9.00 3.16
C PHE A 87 -5.73 7.57 2.68
N TYR A 88 -4.88 6.62 3.06
CA TYR A 88 -4.95 5.24 2.56
C TYR A 88 -4.93 4.29 3.75
N GLN A 89 -5.76 3.26 3.68
CA GLN A 89 -5.85 2.20 4.68
C GLN A 89 -5.61 0.85 4.01
N ALA A 90 -5.14 -0.11 4.80
CA ALA A 90 -5.26 -1.50 4.39
C ALA A 90 -6.75 -1.89 4.45
N CYS A 91 -7.15 -2.83 3.62
CA CYS A 91 -8.46 -3.45 3.74
C CYS A 91 -8.37 -4.93 3.43
N ARG A 92 -9.17 -5.71 4.16
CA ARG A 92 -9.31 -7.13 3.88
C ARG A 92 -9.98 -7.35 2.53
N VAL A 93 -9.38 -8.21 1.72
CA VAL A 93 -9.95 -8.73 0.47
C VAL A 93 -10.26 -10.20 0.69
N SER A 94 -11.54 -10.56 0.61
CA SER A 94 -11.99 -11.93 0.76
C SER A 94 -12.25 -12.56 -0.61
N GLY A 95 -11.68 -13.74 -0.83
CA GLY A 95 -11.96 -14.60 -1.98
C GLY A 95 -12.12 -16.05 -1.53
N LYS A 96 -12.67 -16.93 -2.38
CA LYS A 96 -12.86 -18.35 -2.04
C LYS A 96 -11.57 -19.06 -1.62
N ASN A 97 -10.43 -18.62 -2.18
CA ASN A 97 -9.11 -19.19 -1.94
C ASN A 97 -8.12 -18.18 -1.35
N SER A 98 -8.59 -17.01 -0.89
CA SER A 98 -7.68 -15.98 -0.34
C SER A 98 -7.10 -16.43 1.00
N THR A 99 -5.86 -16.03 1.29
CA THR A 99 -5.22 -16.29 2.58
C THR A 99 -6.10 -15.77 3.73
N PRO A 100 -6.44 -16.62 4.72
CA PRO A 100 -7.20 -16.18 5.89
C PRO A 100 -6.49 -15.06 6.63
N CYS A 101 -7.24 -14.02 7.01
CA CYS A 101 -6.71 -12.89 7.74
C CYS A 101 -7.76 -12.25 8.64
N LYS A 102 -7.28 -11.54 9.66
CA LYS A 102 -8.08 -10.73 10.57
C LYS A 102 -7.84 -9.26 10.29
N GLU A 103 -8.87 -8.45 10.52
CA GLU A 103 -8.77 -6.99 10.44
C GLU A 103 -8.88 -6.44 11.86
N ARG A 104 -7.90 -5.62 12.26
CA ARG A 104 -7.87 -4.92 13.55
C ARG A 104 -7.67 -3.42 13.30
N LYS A 105 -8.18 -2.59 14.21
CA LYS A 105 -7.86 -1.15 14.23
C LYS A 105 -6.88 -0.86 15.37
N ASP A 106 -5.84 -0.12 15.03
CA ASP A 106 -4.83 0.40 15.95
C ASP A 106 -4.73 1.92 15.73
N ASP A 107 -5.15 2.70 16.72
CA ASP A 107 -5.25 4.17 16.66
C ASP A 107 -5.91 4.68 15.35
N GLY A 108 -7.04 4.06 15.00
CA GLY A 108 -7.79 4.36 13.77
C GLY A 108 -7.15 3.88 12.46
N THR A 109 -5.94 3.31 12.49
CA THR A 109 -5.29 2.67 11.35
C THR A 109 -5.70 1.21 11.27
N VAL A 110 -6.07 0.75 10.07
CA VAL A 110 -6.42 -0.65 9.84
C VAL A 110 -5.15 -1.46 9.64
N VAL A 111 -5.02 -2.52 10.43
CA VAL A 111 -3.95 -3.52 10.39
C VAL A 111 -4.56 -4.87 10.02
N ILE A 112 -4.03 -5.49 8.97
CA ILE A 112 -4.39 -6.86 8.55
C ILE A 112 -3.41 -7.83 9.19
N GLU A 113 -3.93 -8.83 9.89
CA GLU A 113 -3.15 -9.86 10.59
C GLU A 113 -3.28 -11.20 9.87
N ILE A 114 -2.14 -11.82 9.55
CA ILE A 114 -2.03 -13.07 8.82
C ILE A 114 -1.07 -13.98 9.58
N ASP A 115 -1.46 -15.23 9.83
CA ASP A 115 -0.61 -16.18 10.56
C ASP A 115 0.62 -16.59 9.71
N LEU A 116 1.80 -16.56 10.32
CA LEU A 116 3.04 -17.11 9.76
C LEU A 116 3.20 -18.53 10.26
N GLU A 117 2.94 -19.49 9.37
CA GLU A 117 2.89 -20.91 9.73
C GLU A 117 4.19 -21.64 9.38
N PRO A 118 4.70 -22.52 10.27
CA PRO A 118 5.87 -23.37 9.98
C PRO A 118 5.68 -24.23 8.71
N ALA A 119 4.46 -24.76 8.51
CA ALA A 119 4.11 -25.59 7.35
C ALA A 119 4.24 -24.85 6.00
N LYS A 120 4.21 -23.51 6.04
CA LYS A 120 4.40 -22.64 4.88
C LYS A 120 5.78 -21.97 4.89
N ASN A 121 6.74 -22.51 5.64
CA ASN A 121 8.10 -21.98 5.74
C ASN A 121 8.10 -20.49 6.17
N TRP A 122 7.19 -20.12 7.08
CA TRP A 122 6.97 -18.75 7.54
C TRP A 122 6.86 -17.72 6.40
N GLN A 123 6.24 -18.14 5.30
CA GLN A 123 6.02 -17.33 4.12
C GLN A 123 4.53 -17.05 3.96
N VAL A 124 4.18 -15.79 3.67
CA VAL A 124 2.82 -15.34 3.45
C VAL A 124 2.71 -14.69 2.08
N THR A 125 1.77 -15.17 1.28
CA THR A 125 1.30 -14.51 0.06
C THR A 125 0.19 -13.53 0.44
N CYS A 126 0.38 -12.23 0.17
CA CYS A 126 -0.54 -11.17 0.59
C CYS A 126 -1.71 -10.97 -0.39
N ASP A 127 -2.38 -12.06 -0.77
CA ASP A 127 -3.53 -12.06 -1.69
C ASP A 127 -4.85 -11.60 -1.05
N CYS A 128 -4.82 -11.29 0.25
CA CYS A 128 -5.96 -10.83 1.04
C CYS A 128 -5.87 -9.36 1.47
N VAL A 129 -4.91 -8.59 0.94
CA VAL A 129 -4.68 -7.18 1.31
C VAL A 129 -4.89 -6.27 0.10
N GLY A 130 -5.86 -5.35 0.21
CA GLY A 130 -6.10 -4.26 -0.74
C GLY A 130 -5.86 -2.88 -0.13
N ILE A 131 -6.00 -1.82 -0.94
CA ILE A 131 -5.83 -0.42 -0.48
C ILE A 131 -7.15 0.34 -0.59
N LEU A 132 -7.63 0.83 0.56
CA LEU A 132 -8.81 1.69 0.68
C LEU A 132 -8.40 3.16 0.66
N LYS A 133 -9.07 3.97 -0.16
CA LYS A 133 -8.95 5.43 -0.14
C LYS A 133 -9.98 6.01 0.82
N GLU A 134 -9.50 6.73 1.82
CA GLU A 134 -10.33 7.46 2.79
C GLU A 134 -10.92 8.73 2.17
N ARG A 135 -12.14 9.09 2.57
CA ARG A 135 -12.73 10.40 2.22
C ARG A 135 -12.09 11.47 3.10
N ASN A 136 -12.04 12.71 2.61
CA ASN A 136 -11.39 13.79 3.36
C ASN A 136 -12.02 13.99 4.75
N VAL A 137 -13.35 13.87 4.88
CA VAL A 137 -14.06 13.97 6.17
C VAL A 137 -13.61 12.89 7.16
N ASP A 138 -13.39 11.67 6.70
CA ASP A 138 -12.95 10.56 7.55
C ASP A 138 -11.48 10.76 8.00
N VAL A 139 -10.64 11.35 7.14
CA VAL A 139 -9.25 11.72 7.48
C VAL A 139 -9.20 12.83 8.52
N GLU A 140 -10.05 13.86 8.38
CA GLU A 140 -10.15 14.96 9.35
C GLU A 140 -10.59 14.46 10.73
N HIS A 141 -11.51 13.50 10.80
CA HIS A 141 -11.88 12.86 12.07
C HIS A 141 -10.74 12.04 12.68
N ARG A 142 -9.93 11.35 11.88
CA ARG A 142 -8.83 10.51 12.39
C ARG A 142 -7.63 11.32 12.87
N PHE A 143 -7.31 12.42 12.20
CA PHE A 143 -6.09 13.20 12.49
C PHE A 143 -6.36 14.63 12.98
N GLY A 144 -7.62 15.03 13.15
CA GLY A 144 -8.00 16.41 13.51
C GLY A 144 -7.36 16.92 14.80
N GLU A 145 -7.20 16.07 15.81
CA GLU A 145 -6.53 16.42 17.06
C GLU A 145 -5.00 16.54 16.89
N THR A 146 -4.37 15.67 16.10
CA THR A 146 -2.92 15.75 15.81
C THR A 146 -2.57 16.95 14.92
N LEU A 147 -3.51 17.38 14.08
CA LEU A 147 -3.40 18.58 13.24
C LEU A 147 -3.56 19.89 14.05
N THR A 148 -4.10 19.83 15.27
CA THR A 148 -4.36 21.00 16.13
C THR A 148 -3.42 21.07 17.35
N ALA A 149 -2.96 19.94 17.88
CA ALA A 149 -2.17 19.88 19.13
C ALA A 149 -0.63 19.89 18.94
N GLY A 150 -0.12 19.66 17.73
CA GLY A 150 1.29 19.83 17.40
C GLY A 150 1.49 21.09 16.58
N GLY A 151 2.28 22.05 17.06
CA GLY A 151 2.58 23.35 16.42
C GLY A 151 3.20 23.32 15.02
N ALA A 152 3.16 22.19 14.31
CA ALA A 152 3.22 22.15 12.87
C ALA A 152 1.80 22.31 12.34
N HIS A 153 1.43 23.54 11.99
CA HIS A 153 0.44 23.81 10.95
C HIS A 153 0.82 22.90 9.77
N VAL A 154 0.19 21.72 9.66
CA VAL A 154 0.18 20.95 8.42
C VAL A 154 -0.61 21.87 7.51
N SER A 155 0.15 22.75 6.86
CA SER A 155 -0.36 23.77 5.99
C SER A 155 -1.40 23.12 5.11
N ARG A 156 -2.48 23.86 4.85
CA ARG A 156 -3.40 23.62 3.73
C ARG A 156 -2.70 23.41 2.36
N GLY A 157 -1.36 23.33 2.31
CA GLY A 157 -0.51 23.05 1.15
C GLY A 157 0.47 21.87 1.27
N LYS A 158 0.50 21.04 2.33
CA LYS A 158 1.26 19.77 2.28
C LYS A 158 0.59 18.86 1.24
N LYS A 159 1.28 18.65 0.10
CA LYS A 159 0.79 17.87 -1.05
C LYS A 159 0.18 16.56 -0.56
N LYS A 160 -1.11 16.36 -0.83
CA LYS A 160 -1.80 15.09 -0.59
C LYS A 160 -1.06 14.01 -1.37
N SER A 161 -0.28 13.16 -0.69
CA SER A 161 0.43 12.09 -1.39
C SER A 161 -0.59 11.11 -1.93
N THR A 162 -0.45 10.79 -3.21
CA THR A 162 -1.17 9.71 -3.87
C THR A 162 -0.34 8.44 -3.94
N ARG A 163 0.75 8.37 -3.16
CA ARG A 163 1.65 7.24 -3.08
C ARG A 163 1.65 6.71 -1.65
N CYS A 164 1.94 5.43 -1.49
CA CYS A 164 2.13 4.83 -0.17
C CYS A 164 3.16 3.69 -0.24
N ARG A 165 3.40 3.05 0.90
CA ARG A 165 4.08 1.74 0.98
C ARG A 165 3.20 0.78 1.78
N MET A 166 3.18 -0.49 1.40
CA MET A 166 2.78 -1.55 2.32
C MET A 166 3.88 -1.73 3.36
N VAL A 167 3.50 -1.73 4.63
CA VAL A 167 4.39 -1.92 5.76
C VAL A 167 4.05 -3.25 6.40
N PHE A 168 5.08 -4.08 6.58
CA PHE A 168 4.98 -5.41 7.16
C PHE A 168 5.68 -5.42 8.50
N ARG A 169 5.01 -5.93 9.53
CA ARG A 169 5.56 -6.11 10.88
C ARG A 169 5.32 -7.51 11.39
N THR A 170 6.18 -7.97 12.30
CA THR A 170 5.90 -9.17 13.07
C THR A 170 6.61 -9.08 14.42
N ASP A 171 5.97 -9.62 15.44
CA ASP A 171 6.55 -9.75 16.77
C ASP A 171 7.21 -11.12 16.90
N ILE A 172 8.45 -11.14 17.36
CA ILE A 172 9.25 -12.33 17.61
C ILE A 172 9.66 -12.38 19.08
N VAL A 173 10.01 -13.57 19.54
CA VAL A 173 10.66 -13.78 20.85
C VAL A 173 12.09 -14.23 20.60
N ASN A 174 13.05 -13.36 20.93
CA ASN A 174 14.47 -13.62 20.71
C ASN A 174 15.02 -14.77 21.58
N ALA A 175 16.31 -15.08 21.43
CA ALA A 175 16.97 -16.16 22.18
C ALA A 175 16.93 -15.95 23.71
N ASP A 176 16.93 -14.70 24.17
CA ASP A 176 16.83 -14.32 25.59
C ASP A 176 15.38 -14.32 26.13
N GLY A 177 14.41 -14.73 25.31
CA GLY A 177 12.99 -14.73 25.67
C GLY A 177 12.34 -13.34 25.65
N GLN A 178 13.03 -12.32 25.14
CA GLN A 178 12.52 -10.95 25.07
C GLN A 178 11.74 -10.70 23.77
N PRO A 179 10.62 -9.97 23.83
CA PRO A 179 9.88 -9.60 22.64
C PRO A 179 10.64 -8.54 21.81
N GLU A 180 10.62 -8.72 20.49
CA GLU A 180 11.17 -7.78 19.53
C GLU A 180 10.23 -7.67 18.33
N THR A 181 10.06 -6.47 17.78
CA THR A 181 9.23 -6.25 16.58
C THR A 181 10.12 -5.96 15.38
N LEU A 182 10.00 -6.77 14.34
CA LEU A 182 10.65 -6.54 13.06
C LEU A 182 9.71 -5.79 12.11
N GLN A 183 10.27 -4.94 11.24
CA GLN A 183 9.51 -4.19 10.24
C GLN A 183 10.28 -4.06 8.92
N VAL A 184 9.58 -4.31 7.82
CA VAL A 184 10.07 -4.05 6.46
C VAL A 184 9.02 -3.28 5.67
N CYS A 185 9.48 -2.34 4.83
CA CYS A 185 8.61 -1.56 3.95
C CYS A 185 8.82 -1.97 2.51
N SER A 186 7.73 -2.06 1.76
CA SER A 186 7.77 -2.26 0.31
C SER A 186 8.28 -1.04 -0.46
N THR A 187 8.51 -1.24 -1.75
CA THR A 187 8.62 -0.16 -2.73
C THR A 187 7.34 0.69 -2.77
N GLN A 188 7.46 1.91 -3.31
CA GLN A 188 6.32 2.82 -3.42
C GLN A 188 5.26 2.29 -4.39
N ILE A 189 4.00 2.49 -4.01
CA ILE A 189 2.83 2.18 -4.82
C ILE A 189 2.12 3.50 -5.14
N ILE A 190 1.86 3.75 -6.43
CA ILE A 190 0.99 4.85 -6.88
C ILE A 190 -0.46 4.39 -6.74
N CYS A 191 -1.25 5.11 -5.95
CA CYS A 191 -2.60 4.71 -5.59
C CYS A 191 -3.70 5.24 -6.55
N THR A 192 -3.33 5.95 -7.62
CA THR A 192 -4.28 6.53 -8.58
C THR A 192 -4.60 5.56 -9.70
N GLN A 193 -5.73 5.80 -10.35
CA GLN A 193 -6.10 5.10 -11.58
C GLN A 193 -4.98 5.24 -12.63
N PRO A 194 -4.51 4.13 -13.24
CA PRO A 194 -3.67 4.20 -14.44
C PRO A 194 -4.40 4.98 -15.53
N PRO A 195 -3.72 5.85 -16.29
CA PRO A 195 -4.34 6.51 -17.42
C PRO A 195 -4.86 5.47 -18.42
N GLY A 196 -6.05 5.70 -18.99
CA GLY A 196 -6.60 4.83 -20.01
C GLY A 196 -5.81 4.90 -21.33
N VAL A 197 -5.93 3.87 -22.16
CA VAL A 197 -5.32 3.87 -23.50
C VAL A 197 -6.06 4.89 -24.38
N PRO A 198 -5.35 5.81 -25.07
CA PRO A 198 -5.96 6.71 -26.04
C PRO A 198 -6.67 5.94 -27.15
N GLU A 199 -7.91 6.32 -27.46
CA GLU A 199 -8.73 5.65 -28.47
C GLU A 199 -9.42 6.69 -29.35
N VAL A 200 -9.29 6.56 -30.67
CA VAL A 200 -10.05 7.35 -31.64
C VAL A 200 -11.31 6.60 -32.03
N CYS A 201 -12.48 7.13 -31.68
CA CYS A 201 -13.77 6.54 -32.02
C CYS A 201 -14.30 7.06 -33.36
N ARG A 202 -14.07 8.33 -33.70
CA ARG A 202 -14.50 8.96 -34.96
C ARG A 202 -13.51 10.04 -35.39
N LYS A 203 -13.40 10.24 -36.70
CA LYS A 203 -12.62 11.31 -37.33
C LYS A 203 -13.47 12.07 -38.35
N SER A 204 -13.28 13.38 -38.47
CA SER A 204 -14.05 14.21 -39.41
C SER A 204 -13.64 14.01 -40.87
N LEU A 205 -12.38 13.63 -41.13
CA LEU A 205 -11.84 13.44 -42.47
C LEU A 205 -11.31 12.01 -42.63
N ILE A 206 -11.51 11.44 -43.82
CA ILE A 206 -10.95 10.15 -44.23
C ILE A 206 -9.92 10.27 -45.37
N SER A 207 -9.80 11.46 -45.95
CA SER A 207 -8.86 11.80 -47.01
C SER A 207 -8.46 13.28 -46.91
N SER A 208 -7.31 13.63 -47.47
CA SER A 208 -6.76 14.98 -47.51
C SER A 208 -5.80 15.11 -48.69
N PRO A 209 -5.61 16.31 -49.28
CA PRO A 209 -4.51 16.56 -50.19
C PRO A 209 -3.14 16.23 -49.56
N ALA A 210 -2.18 15.79 -50.37
CA ALA A 210 -0.82 15.49 -49.91
C ALA A 210 -0.09 16.71 -49.32
N THR A 211 -0.54 17.92 -49.68
CA THR A 211 -0.05 19.19 -49.12
C THR A 211 -0.50 19.44 -47.68
N GLY A 212 -1.47 18.67 -47.16
CA GLY A 212 -2.03 18.88 -45.82
C GLY A 212 -2.77 20.21 -45.69
N GLY A 213 -2.77 20.76 -44.48
CA GLY A 213 -3.38 22.07 -44.16
C GLY A 213 -4.86 22.04 -43.78
N LEU A 214 -5.51 20.87 -43.84
CA LEU A 214 -6.89 20.70 -43.39
C LEU A 214 -6.95 20.42 -41.88
N GLU A 215 -8.00 20.90 -41.23
CA GLU A 215 -8.29 20.59 -39.83
C GLU A 215 -8.92 19.19 -39.68
N LEU A 216 -8.33 18.37 -38.82
CA LEU A 216 -8.84 17.05 -38.47
C LEU A 216 -9.40 17.06 -37.05
N TYR A 217 -10.69 16.77 -36.92
CA TYR A 217 -11.35 16.59 -35.63
C TYR A 217 -11.37 15.11 -35.28
N LEU A 218 -10.83 14.78 -34.10
CA LEU A 218 -10.84 13.42 -33.53
C LEU A 218 -11.75 13.39 -32.32
N LEU A 219 -12.75 12.51 -32.37
CA LEU A 219 -13.60 12.19 -31.23
C LEU A 219 -13.16 10.86 -30.67
N GLY A 220 -12.87 10.82 -29.38
CA GLY A 220 -12.26 9.66 -28.75
C GLY A 220 -12.22 9.75 -27.24
N LYS A 221 -11.46 8.86 -26.64
CA LYS A 221 -11.30 8.74 -25.19
C LYS A 221 -9.83 8.78 -24.81
N ASN A 222 -9.57 9.19 -23.56
CA ASN A 222 -8.25 9.18 -22.96
C ASN A 222 -7.18 9.98 -23.72
N PHE A 223 -7.57 11.08 -24.38
CA PHE A 223 -6.61 12.07 -24.88
C PHE A 223 -6.13 12.92 -23.70
N LEU A 224 -4.86 12.75 -23.33
CA LEU A 224 -4.20 13.46 -22.23
C LEU A 224 -3.40 14.65 -22.79
N LYS A 225 -2.91 15.52 -21.92
CA LYS A 225 -2.15 16.73 -22.30
C LYS A 225 -0.96 16.43 -23.25
N GLU A 226 -0.31 15.29 -23.07
CA GLU A 226 0.85 14.86 -23.87
C GLU A 226 0.48 13.94 -25.06
N THR A 227 -0.81 13.74 -25.34
CA THR A 227 -1.25 12.93 -26.49
C THR A 227 -0.82 13.58 -27.79
N ARG A 228 -0.21 12.79 -28.68
CA ARG A 228 0.23 13.21 -30.01
C ARG A 228 -0.49 12.39 -31.07
N VAL A 229 -0.82 13.03 -32.19
CA VAL A 229 -1.34 12.36 -33.39
C VAL A 229 -0.16 12.12 -34.33
N VAL A 230 0.02 10.88 -34.76
CA VAL A 230 1.09 10.48 -35.69
C VAL A 230 0.43 9.88 -36.93
N PHE A 231 0.80 10.39 -38.10
CA PHE A 231 0.48 9.78 -39.40
C PHE A 231 1.70 8.93 -39.78
N CYS A 232 1.51 7.63 -39.99
CA CYS A 232 2.56 6.67 -40.31
C CYS A 232 2.31 6.00 -41.65
#